data_AF-A0A8E2WG95-F1
#
_entry.id   AF-A0A8E2WG95-F1
#
_cell.length_a   1.000
_cell.length_b   1.000
_cell.length_c   1.000
_cell.angle_alpha   90.00
_cell.angle_beta   90.00
_cell.angle_gamma   90.00
#
_symmetry.space_group_name_H-M   'P 1'
#
loop_
_entity.id
_entity.type
_entity.pdbx_description
1 polymer ?
#
loop_
_entity_poly.entity_id
_entity_poly.type
_entity_poly.pdbx_seq_one_letter_code
_entity_poly.pdbx_strand_id
1 'polypeptide(L)' 'MTYEPAIGIERLGTIKEIAAAASVGVGTVHRVLKGQSNVSSSASRTVMDAVRTINEQKITLARMGDRS' A
#
# COMPACT_ATOMS: atom_id res chain seq x y z
N MET A 1 6.42 -20.09 -3.81
CA MET A 1 5.58 -19.29 -2.89
C MET A 1 4.69 -18.41 -3.73
N THR A 2 3.47 -18.86 -4.01
CA THR A 2 2.50 -18.12 -4.83
C THR A 2 1.83 -17.09 -3.93
N TYR A 3 2.04 -15.80 -4.21
CA TYR A 3 1.34 -14.71 -3.55
C TYR A 3 -0.06 -14.60 -4.17
N GLU A 4 -1.03 -15.29 -3.56
CA GLU A 4 -2.45 -15.11 -3.84
C GLU A 4 -2.87 -13.74 -3.28
N PRO A 5 -3.32 -12.78 -4.11
CA PRO A 5 -3.83 -11.52 -3.61
C PRO A 5 -5.19 -11.79 -2.98
N ALA A 6 -5.23 -11.94 -1.65
CA ALA A 6 -6.47 -11.94 -0.92
C ALA A 6 -7.32 -10.73 -1.36
N ILE A 7 -8.59 -10.97 -1.66
CA ILE A 7 -9.58 -9.94 -1.92
C ILE A 7 -9.54 -8.97 -0.74
N GLY A 8 -8.93 -7.81 -0.97
CA GLY A 8 -8.54 -6.90 0.10
C GLY A 8 -7.07 -7.08 0.46
N ILE A 9 -6.19 -6.32 -0.22
CA ILE A 9 -4.86 -6.04 0.33
C ILE A 9 -5.13 -5.48 1.73
N GLU A 10 -4.87 -6.25 2.77
CA GLU A 10 -4.84 -5.77 4.14
C GLU A 10 -3.68 -4.77 4.19
N ARG A 11 -4.04 -3.49 4.06
CA ARG A 11 -3.11 -2.38 4.16
C ARG A 11 -3.08 -2.00 5.61
N LEU A 12 -1.91 -2.14 6.23
CA LEU A 12 -1.68 -1.60 7.56
C LEU A 12 -1.63 -0.06 7.50
N GLY A 13 -1.32 0.49 6.32
CA GLY A 13 -1.39 1.91 6.00
C GLY A 13 -2.79 2.38 5.56
N THR A 14 -3.20 3.55 6.05
CA THR A 14 -4.35 4.29 5.55
C THR A 14 -4.12 4.79 4.13
N ILE A 15 -5.21 5.03 3.39
CA ILE A 15 -5.15 5.59 2.03
C ILE A 15 -4.41 6.95 2.01
N LYS A 16 -4.53 7.75 3.07
CA LYS A 16 -3.83 9.04 3.19
C LYS A 16 -2.32 8.86 3.35
N GLU A 17 -1.88 7.94 4.21
CA GLU A 17 -0.45 7.62 4.37
C GLU A 17 0.15 7.14 3.05
N ILE A 18 -0.56 6.27 2.33
CA ILE A 18 -0.11 5.74 1.03
C ILE A 18 -0.03 6.86 -0.02
N ALA A 19 -1.03 7.75 -0.07
CA ALA A 19 -1.05 8.88 -0.99
C ALA A 19 0.14 9.82 -0.75
N ALA A 20 0.44 10.10 0.52
CA ALA A 20 1.60 10.91 0.90
C ALA A 20 2.93 10.23 0.51
N ALA A 21 3.09 8.95 0.83
CA ALA A 21 4.31 8.20 0.51
C ALA A 21 4.55 8.02 -1.00
N ALA A 22 3.47 7.88 -1.77
CA ALA A 22 3.54 7.74 -3.23
C ALA A 22 3.55 9.09 -3.97
N SER A 23 3.45 10.22 -3.28
CA SER A 23 3.33 11.56 -3.89
C SER A 23 2.21 11.65 -4.94
N VAL A 24 1.04 11.07 -4.65
CA VAL A 24 -0.14 11.08 -5.53
C VAL A 24 -1.40 11.49 -4.77
N GLY A 25 -2.45 11.84 -5.50
CA GLY A 25 -3.77 12.10 -4.92
C GLY A 25 -4.44 10.83 -4.35
N VAL A 26 -5.20 11.00 -3.27
CA VAL A 26 -6.03 9.95 -2.65
C VAL A 26 -6.93 9.22 -3.66
N GLY A 27 -7.50 9.95 -4.61
CA GLY A 27 -8.33 9.35 -5.67
C GLY A 27 -7.54 8.43 -6.61
N THR A 28 -6.28 8.74 -6.89
CA THR A 28 -5.40 7.85 -7.68
C THR A 28 -5.10 6.59 -6.90
N VAL A 29 -4.80 6.71 -5.61
CA VAL A 29 -4.63 5.54 -4.73
C VAL A 29 -5.90 4.70 -4.79
N HIS A 30 -7.08 5.27 -4.51
CA HIS A 30 -8.35 4.53 -4.54
C HIS A 30 -8.58 3.78 -5.86
N ARG A 31 -8.31 4.41 -7.02
CA ARG A 31 -8.40 3.76 -8.33
C ARG A 31 -7.45 2.58 -8.47
N VAL A 32 -6.19 2.74 -8.10
CA VAL A 32 -5.18 1.66 -8.11
C VAL A 32 -5.62 0.52 -7.20
N LEU A 33 -6.03 0.82 -5.98
CA LEU A 33 -6.38 -0.17 -4.97
C LEU A 33 -7.65 -0.96 -5.34
N LYS A 34 -8.54 -0.37 -6.16
CA LYS A 34 -9.75 -0.99 -6.71
C LYS A 34 -9.54 -1.64 -8.08
N GLY A 35 -8.32 -1.61 -8.63
CA GLY A 35 -8.01 -2.18 -9.94
C GLY A 35 -8.73 -1.47 -11.10
N GLN A 36 -9.11 -0.20 -10.93
CA GLN A 36 -9.83 0.53 -11.98
C GLN A 36 -8.91 0.85 -13.16
N SER A 37 -9.44 0.66 -14.37
CA SER A 37 -8.84 1.17 -15.60
C SER A 37 -8.83 2.71 -15.53
N ASN A 38 -7.76 3.35 -16.04
CA ASN A 38 -7.44 4.80 -15.90
C ASN A 38 -6.45 5.17 -14.77
N VAL A 39 -5.45 4.31 -14.53
CA VAL A 39 -4.22 4.70 -13.86
C VAL A 39 -3.04 4.26 -14.72
N SER A 40 -2.04 5.13 -14.87
CA SER A 40 -0.82 4.76 -15.59
C SER A 40 -0.09 3.63 -14.85
N SER A 41 0.56 2.74 -15.60
CA SER A 41 1.34 1.64 -15.02
C SER A 41 2.42 2.14 -14.06
N SER A 42 2.99 3.33 -14.33
CA SER A 42 3.93 4.00 -13.44
C SER A 42 3.30 4.37 -12.10
N ALA A 43 2.15 5.08 -12.10
CA ALA A 43 1.46 5.45 -10.87
C ALA A 43 0.96 4.23 -10.09
N SER A 44 0.51 3.18 -10.79
CA SER A 44 0.15 1.92 -10.15
C SER A 44 1.33 1.28 -9.42
N ARG A 45 2.52 1.30 -10.03
CA ARG A 45 3.74 0.77 -9.41
C ARG A 45 4.14 1.58 -8.19
N THR A 46 4.20 2.91 -8.30
CA THR A 46 4.53 3.81 -7.18
C THR A 46 3.59 3.61 -5.99
N VAL A 47 2.29 3.48 -6.24
CA VAL A 47 1.30 3.24 -5.17
C VAL A 47 1.51 1.89 -4.50
N MET A 48 1.78 0.83 -5.27
CA MET A 48 2.00 -0.52 -4.72
C MET A 48 3.31 -0.63 -3.96
N ASP A 49 4.36 0.05 -4.42
CA ASP A 49 5.63 0.14 -3.70
C ASP A 49 5.46 0.89 -2.37
N ALA A 50 4.71 1.99 -2.35
CA ALA A 50 4.39 2.72 -1.11
C ALA A 50 3.59 1.85 -0.12
N VAL A 51 2.61 1.07 -0.60
CA VAL A 51 1.86 0.13 0.23
C VAL A 51 2.80 -0.90 0.88
N ARG A 52 3.73 -1.46 0.10
CA ARG A 52 4.70 -2.43 0.61
C ARG A 52 5.57 -1.82 1.71
N THR A 53 6.18 -0.68 1.45
CA THR A 53 7.06 0.01 2.41
C THR A 53 6.36 0.29 3.73
N ILE A 54 5.12 0.81 3.68
CA ILE A 54 4.35 1.10 4.90
C ILE A 54 4.01 -0.17 5.67
N ASN A 55 3.64 -1.24 4.96
CA ASN A 55 3.34 -2.52 5.61
C ASN A 55 4.60 -3.09 6.30
N GLU A 56 5.75 -3.07 5.64
CA GLU A 56 7.03 -3.53 6.21
C GLU A 56 7.42 -2.71 7.46
N GLN A 57 7.25 -1.39 7.42
CA GLN A 57 7.49 -0.51 8.57
C GLN A 57 6.58 -0.88 9.75
N LYS A 58 5.27 -1.05 9.51
CA LYS A 58 4.31 -1.35 10.59
C LYS A 58 4.51 -2.75 11.17
N ILE A 59 4.83 -3.74 10.34
CA ILE A 59 5.20 -5.09 10.81
C ILE A 59 6.46 -5.03 11.66
N THR A 60 7.46 -4.26 11.24
CA THR A 60 8.71 -4.09 11.99
C THR A 60 8.46 -3.44 13.35
N LEU A 61 7.66 -2.38 13.40
CA LEU A 61 7.28 -1.71 14.65
C LEU A 61 6.52 -2.65 15.59
N ALA A 62 5.57 -3.42 15.09
CA ALA A 62 4.82 -4.39 15.88
C ALA A 62 5.75 -5.45 16.50
N ARG A 63 6.73 -5.96 15.73
CA ARG A 63 7.72 -6.94 16.20
C ARG A 63 8.71 -6.38 17.22
N MET A 64 8.98 -5.07 17.17
CA MET A 64 9.83 -4.41 18.16
C MET A 64 9.09 -4.17 19.47
N GLY A 65 7.79 -3.83 19.40
CA GLY A 65 6.93 -3.64 20.58
C GLY A 65 6.68 -4.93 21.37
N ASP A 66 6.66 -6.08 20.71
CA ASP A 66 6.42 -7.40 21.34
C ASP A 66 7.62 -7.93 22.16
N ARG A 67 8.79 -7.31 22.04
CA ARG A 67 10.03 -7.71 22.76
C ARG A 67 10.29 -6.94 24.06
N SER A 68 9.35 -6.11 24.52
CA SER A 68 9.47 -5.31 25.75
C SER A 68 8.75 -5.94 26.93
#